data_AF-A0A244CUX0-F1
#
_entry.id   AF-A0A244CUX0-F1
#
_cell.length_a   1.000
_cell.length_b   1.000
_cell.length_c   1.000
_cell.angle_alpha   90.00
_cell.angle_beta   90.00
_cell.angle_gamma   90.00
#
_symmetry.space_group_name_H-M   'P 1'
#
loop_
_entity.id
_entity.type
_entity.pdbx_description
1 polymer ?
#
loop_
_entity_poly.entity_id
_entity_poly.type
_entity_poly.pdbx_seq_one_letter_code
_entity_poly.pdbx_strand_id
1 'polypeptide(L)'
;MQLNRKTFLIIDHIPAVTRRFTMSLTNTNSKLVVAGNNTRHLLRMMYDHLIEDYTYCDFNSEISVAELKQYVSTYHHIDGLYLFADYYQQQPNETKQLITSLHKQVFLIKSDLSQQIFTCEALNQTQSHITFIDQLGELSKLFQIEPTKLVR
;
A
#
# COMPACT_ATOMS: atom_id res chain seq x y z
N MET A 1 6.77 -19.01 -0.71
CA MET A 1 6.45 -17.57 -0.48
C MET A 1 4.99 -17.47 -0.07
N GLN A 2 4.70 -16.99 1.14
CA GLN A 2 3.44 -17.22 1.87
C GLN A 2 2.34 -16.17 1.59
N LEU A 3 2.40 -15.50 0.43
CA LEU A 3 1.52 -14.40 0.03
C LEU A 3 0.61 -14.73 -1.17
N ASN A 4 0.81 -15.87 -1.85
CA ASN A 4 0.08 -16.15 -3.08
C ASN A 4 -1.44 -16.28 -2.83
N ARG A 5 -2.24 -15.65 -3.71
CA ARG A 5 -3.72 -15.68 -3.72
C ARG A 5 -4.40 -15.02 -2.51
N LYS A 6 -3.72 -14.07 -1.86
CA LYS A 6 -4.30 -13.24 -0.80
C LYS A 6 -4.76 -11.89 -1.34
N THR A 7 -5.70 -11.26 -0.65
CA THR A 7 -6.17 -9.90 -0.96
C THR A 7 -5.64 -8.94 0.09
N PHE A 8 -4.98 -7.85 -0.33
CA PHE A 8 -4.47 -6.84 0.59
C PHE A 8 -5.08 -5.48 0.31
N LEU A 9 -5.42 -4.76 1.39
CA LEU A 9 -5.75 -3.34 1.33
C LEU A 9 -4.45 -2.53 1.46
N ILE A 10 -4.22 -1.57 0.56
CA ILE A 10 -3.12 -0.61 0.66
C ILE A 10 -3.72 0.76 0.98
N ILE A 11 -3.15 1.44 1.98
CA ILE A 11 -3.46 2.84 2.25
C ILE A 11 -2.52 3.71 1.43
N ASP A 12 -3.07 4.44 0.47
CA ASP A 12 -2.33 5.38 -0.35
C ASP A 12 -1.85 6.57 0.49
N HIS A 13 -0.59 6.93 0.31
CA HIS A 13 0.01 8.12 0.94
C HIS A 13 0.72 9.00 -0.08
N ILE A 14 1.73 8.44 -0.76
CA ILE A 14 2.46 9.10 -1.83
C ILE A 14 2.20 8.34 -3.12
N PRO A 15 1.39 8.88 -4.05
CA PRO A 15 0.97 8.20 -5.27
C PRO A 15 2.07 7.48 -6.05
N ALA A 16 3.21 8.16 -6.24
CA ALA A 16 4.35 7.59 -6.97
C ALA A 16 4.97 6.38 -6.25
N VAL A 17 5.03 6.42 -4.91
CA VAL A 17 5.59 5.35 -4.08
C VAL A 17 4.60 4.18 -3.97
N THR A 18 3.32 4.48 -3.72
CA THR A 18 2.23 3.48 -3.70
C THR A 18 2.25 2.66 -4.98
N ARG A 19 2.28 3.31 -6.14
CA ARG A 19 2.33 2.62 -7.42
C ARG A 19 3.57 1.74 -7.59
N ARG A 20 4.77 2.24 -7.25
CA ARG A 20 6.01 1.45 -7.33
C ARG A 20 5.94 0.22 -6.43
N PHE A 21 5.40 0.37 -5.22
CA PHE A 21 5.18 -0.74 -4.31
C PHE A 21 4.19 -1.76 -4.89
N THR A 22 3.04 -1.33 -5.41
CA THR A 22 2.07 -2.20 -6.07
C THR A 22 2.70 -2.96 -7.25
N MET A 23 3.54 -2.31 -8.05
CA MET A 23 4.28 -2.98 -9.12
C MET A 23 5.22 -4.07 -8.59
N SER A 24 5.89 -3.85 -7.46
CA SER A 24 6.74 -4.86 -6.82
C SER A 24 5.97 -6.11 -6.36
N LEU A 25 4.66 -5.97 -6.13
CA LEU A 25 3.76 -7.05 -5.71
C LEU A 25 3.13 -7.84 -6.86
N THR A 26 3.21 -7.37 -8.11
CA THR A 26 2.58 -8.00 -9.29
C THR A 26 2.96 -9.48 -9.46
N ASN A 27 4.19 -9.85 -9.13
CA ASN A 27 4.67 -11.24 -9.22
C ASN A 27 4.15 -12.17 -8.11
N THR A 28 3.45 -11.63 -7.10
CA THR A 28 2.94 -12.42 -5.97
C THR A 28 1.58 -13.07 -6.24
N ASN A 29 0.93 -12.75 -7.36
CA ASN A 29 -0.44 -13.19 -7.66
C ASN A 29 -1.42 -12.85 -6.52
N SER A 30 -1.16 -11.75 -5.81
CA SER A 30 -2.03 -11.19 -4.78
C SER A 30 -3.00 -10.19 -5.41
N LYS A 31 -4.20 -10.12 -4.86
CA LYS A 31 -5.20 -9.11 -5.20
C LYS A 31 -4.96 -7.87 -4.36
N LEU A 32 -5.03 -6.69 -4.96
CA LEU A 32 -4.72 -5.44 -4.28
C LEU A 32 -5.90 -4.50 -4.41
N VAL A 33 -6.38 -3.99 -3.28
CA VAL A 33 -7.38 -2.93 -3.19
C VAL A 33 -6.69 -1.72 -2.60
N VAL A 34 -6.93 -0.52 -3.12
CA VAL A 34 -6.27 0.70 -2.62
C VAL A 34 -7.30 1.71 -2.13
N ALA A 35 -7.07 2.24 -0.94
CA ALA A 35 -7.88 3.30 -0.35
C ALA A 35 -7.05 4.58 -0.19
N GLY A 36 -7.64 5.72 -0.56
CA GLY A 36 -6.99 7.02 -0.44
C GLY A 36 -7.87 8.16 -0.92
N ASN A 37 -7.40 9.39 -0.76
CA ASN A 37 -8.16 10.58 -1.14
C ASN A 37 -7.91 11.02 -2.60
N ASN A 38 -6.82 10.56 -3.25
CA ASN A 38 -6.49 10.91 -4.63
C ASN A 38 -7.11 9.94 -5.64
N THR A 39 -8.42 10.04 -5.85
CA THR A 39 -9.19 9.11 -6.71
C THR A 39 -8.69 9.03 -8.15
N ARG A 40 -8.15 10.13 -8.71
CA ARG A 40 -7.57 10.12 -10.07
C ARG A 40 -6.37 9.18 -10.16
N HIS A 41 -5.51 9.21 -9.15
CA HIS A 41 -4.37 8.30 -9.06
C HIS A 41 -4.83 6.84 -8.92
N LEU A 42 -5.80 6.58 -8.05
CA LEU A 42 -6.32 5.24 -7.81
C LEU A 42 -6.97 4.64 -9.07
N LEU A 43 -7.84 5.42 -9.74
CA LEU A 43 -8.47 5.02 -11.00
C LEU A 43 -7.43 4.66 -12.06
N ARG A 44 -6.34 5.43 -12.13
CA ARG A 44 -5.24 5.14 -13.03
C ARG A 44 -4.56 3.82 -12.71
N MET A 45 -4.29 3.53 -11.44
CA MET A 45 -3.71 2.24 -11.05
C MET A 45 -4.61 1.07 -11.42
N MET A 46 -5.93 1.24 -11.30
CA MET A 46 -6.90 0.22 -11.72
C MET A 46 -6.90 0.03 -13.25
N TYR A 47 -6.86 1.14 -14.01
CA TYR A 47 -6.77 1.09 -15.47
C TYR A 47 -5.49 0.39 -15.97
N ASP A 48 -4.37 0.62 -15.27
CA ASP A 48 -3.09 -0.03 -15.55
C ASP A 48 -3.03 -1.48 -15.02
N HIS A 49 -4.14 -2.03 -14.55
CA HIS A 49 -4.28 -3.39 -14.00
C HIS A 49 -3.33 -3.69 -12.83
N LEU A 50 -2.90 -2.66 -12.10
CA LEU A 50 -2.04 -2.82 -10.93
C LEU A 50 -2.84 -3.22 -9.68
N ILE A 51 -4.13 -2.86 -9.64
CA ILE A 51 -5.05 -3.09 -8.52
C ILE A 51 -6.37 -3.61 -9.07
N GLU A 52 -7.08 -4.39 -8.25
CA GLU A 52 -8.38 -4.96 -8.61
C GLU A 52 -9.51 -3.96 -8.38
N ASP A 53 -9.40 -3.15 -7.33
CA ASP A 53 -10.43 -2.18 -6.97
C ASP A 53 -9.82 -1.00 -6.19
N TYR A 54 -10.57 0.09 -6.08
CA TYR A 54 -10.20 1.25 -5.28
C TYR A 54 -11.39 1.88 -4.58
N THR A 55 -11.10 2.60 -3.49
CA THR A 55 -12.13 3.33 -2.77
C THR A 55 -11.60 4.66 -2.22
N TYR A 56 -12.47 5.65 -2.17
CA TYR A 56 -12.14 6.92 -1.54
C TYR A 56 -12.12 6.76 -0.03
N CYS A 57 -11.07 7.28 0.62
CA CYS A 57 -11.05 7.42 2.06
C CYS A 57 -10.26 8.66 2.47
N ASP A 58 -10.86 9.49 3.32
CA ASP A 58 -10.16 10.52 4.09
C ASP A 58 -9.87 9.97 5.48
N PHE A 59 -8.61 9.64 5.73
CA PHE A 59 -8.16 9.07 7.02
C PHE A 59 -8.20 10.06 8.18
N ASN A 60 -8.50 11.34 7.94
CA ASN A 60 -8.79 12.32 8.99
C ASN A 60 -10.27 12.31 9.41
N SER A 61 -11.13 11.58 8.70
CA SER A 61 -12.57 11.50 8.96
C SER A 61 -12.94 10.11 9.47
N GLU A 62 -13.39 10.03 10.73
CA GLU A 62 -13.86 8.77 11.33
C GLU A 62 -14.99 8.12 10.51
N ILE A 63 -15.91 8.94 10.00
CA ILE A 63 -17.02 8.48 9.15
C ILE A 63 -16.46 7.83 7.88
N SER A 64 -15.48 8.46 7.23
CA SER A 64 -14.89 7.92 6.00
C SER A 64 -14.15 6.60 6.26
N VAL A 65 -13.45 6.48 7.39
CA VAL A 65 -12.81 5.21 7.79
C VAL A 65 -13.83 4.12 8.11
N ALA A 66 -14.97 4.47 8.74
CA ALA A 66 -16.06 3.53 9.01
C ALA A 66 -16.71 3.03 7.71
N GLU A 67 -16.95 3.92 6.74
CA GLU A 67 -17.43 3.57 5.41
C GLU A 67 -16.45 2.66 4.67
N LEU A 68 -15.15 2.98 4.71
CA LEU A 68 -14.08 2.12 4.17
C LEU A 68 -14.15 0.72 4.78
N LYS A 69 -14.24 0.63 6.11
CA LYS A 69 -14.33 -0.66 6.83
C LYS A 69 -15.56 -1.46 6.42
N GLN A 70 -16.71 -0.80 6.29
CA GLN A 70 -17.95 -1.45 5.87
C GLN A 70 -17.85 -1.92 4.41
N TYR A 71 -17.37 -1.06 3.51
CA TYR A 71 -17.19 -1.37 2.10
C TYR A 71 -16.24 -2.56 1.91
N VAL A 72 -15.06 -2.51 2.53
CA VAL A 72 -14.08 -3.61 2.45
C VAL A 72 -14.69 -4.88 3.00
N SER A 73 -15.28 -4.88 4.20
CA SER A 73 -15.86 -6.10 4.77
C SER A 73 -17.03 -6.69 3.98
N THR A 74 -17.75 -5.86 3.21
CA THR A 74 -18.90 -6.28 2.39
C THR A 74 -18.47 -6.86 1.04
N TYR A 75 -17.50 -6.22 0.38
CA TYR A 75 -17.16 -6.53 -1.02
C TYR A 75 -15.83 -7.26 -1.18
N HIS A 76 -14.94 -7.20 -0.19
CA HIS A 76 -13.57 -7.69 -0.27
C HIS A 76 -13.18 -8.53 0.94
N HIS A 77 -12.76 -9.79 0.72
CA HIS A 77 -12.16 -10.57 1.80
C HIS A 77 -10.66 -10.25 1.90
N ILE A 78 -10.30 -9.26 2.74
CA ILE A 78 -8.90 -8.86 2.93
C ILE A 78 -8.17 -9.74 3.95
N ASP A 79 -6.94 -10.14 3.61
CA ASP A 79 -6.02 -10.90 4.46
C ASP A 79 -5.09 -9.99 5.27
N GLY A 80 -4.95 -8.72 4.88
CA GLY A 80 -3.99 -7.81 5.49
C GLY A 80 -4.10 -6.38 5.00
N LEU A 81 -3.51 -5.48 5.78
CA LEU A 81 -3.36 -4.07 5.48
C LEU A 81 -1.89 -3.73 5.27
N TYR A 82 -1.59 -3.04 4.18
CA TYR A 82 -0.31 -2.42 3.92
C TYR A 82 -0.39 -0.91 4.18
N LEU A 83 0.56 -0.41 4.97
CA LEU A 83 0.59 0.98 5.41
C LEU A 83 2.01 1.51 5.38
N PHE A 84 2.24 2.66 4.77
CA PHE A 84 3.58 3.28 4.75
C PHE A 84 4.00 3.73 6.16
N ALA A 85 5.21 3.34 6.58
CA ALA A 85 5.68 3.51 7.95
C ALA A 85 5.87 4.99 8.33
N ASP A 86 6.41 5.78 7.41
CA ASP A 86 6.56 7.24 7.51
C ASP A 86 5.21 7.93 7.66
N TYR A 87 4.22 7.57 6.85
CA TYR A 87 2.85 8.06 6.98
C TYR A 87 2.28 7.74 8.37
N TYR A 88 2.35 6.46 8.77
CA TYR A 88 1.82 6.00 10.05
C TYR A 88 2.45 6.74 11.23
N GLN A 89 3.77 6.90 11.24
CA GLN A 89 4.49 7.55 12.34
C GLN A 89 4.07 9.00 12.55
N GLN A 90 3.78 9.73 11.46
CA GLN A 90 3.35 11.13 11.48
C GLN A 90 1.91 11.34 11.95
N GLN A 91 1.08 10.29 11.99
CA GLN A 91 -0.32 10.41 12.38
C GLN A 91 -0.51 10.59 13.90
N PRO A 92 -1.56 11.32 14.33
CA PRO A 92 -2.01 11.33 15.72
C PRO A 92 -2.42 9.92 16.20
N ASN A 93 -2.41 9.71 17.52
CA ASN A 93 -2.75 8.40 18.11
C ASN A 93 -4.17 7.94 17.75
N GLU A 94 -5.13 8.86 17.66
CA GLU A 94 -6.52 8.55 17.27
C GLU A 94 -6.58 8.01 15.84
N THR A 95 -5.95 8.69 14.88
CA THR A 95 -5.85 8.23 13.49
C THR A 95 -5.11 6.89 13.38
N LYS A 96 -4.03 6.70 14.16
CA LYS A 96 -3.32 5.41 14.23
C LYS A 96 -4.26 4.29 14.70
N GLN A 97 -5.05 4.53 15.73
CA GLN A 97 -6.05 3.56 16.23
C GLN A 97 -7.13 3.27 15.20
N LEU A 98 -7.65 4.31 14.52
CA LEU A 98 -8.64 4.15 13.46
C LEU A 98 -8.11 3.29 12.32
N ILE A 99 -6.92 3.60 11.79
CA ILE A 99 -6.30 2.83 10.70
C ILE A 99 -6.04 1.38 11.12
N THR A 100 -5.46 1.17 12.30
CA THR A 100 -5.16 -0.19 12.81
C THR A 100 -6.41 -0.98 13.18
N SER A 101 -7.57 -0.33 13.35
CA SER A 101 -8.86 -0.99 13.54
C SER A 101 -9.45 -1.61 12.26
N LEU A 102 -8.90 -1.27 11.08
CA LEU A 102 -9.36 -1.78 9.79
C LEU A 102 -9.06 -3.28 9.64
N HIS A 103 -7.92 -3.74 10.16
CA HIS A 103 -7.53 -5.13 10.05
C HIS A 103 -6.56 -5.56 11.16
N LYS A 104 -6.63 -6.83 11.60
CA LYS A 104 -5.75 -7.36 12.66
C LYS A 104 -4.30 -7.51 12.22
N GLN A 105 -4.10 -7.82 10.95
CA GLN A 105 -2.79 -7.97 10.34
C GLN A 105 -2.44 -6.70 9.55
N VAL A 106 -1.50 -5.92 10.08
CA VAL A 106 -1.01 -4.66 9.49
C VAL A 106 0.47 -4.79 9.23
N PHE A 107 0.90 -4.45 8.01
CA PHE A 107 2.29 -4.45 7.56
C PHE A 107 2.73 -3.03 7.28
N LEU A 108 3.77 -2.59 7.97
CA LEU A 108 4.43 -1.32 7.74
C LEU A 108 5.43 -1.43 6.61
N ILE A 109 5.26 -0.61 5.57
CA ILE A 109 6.16 -0.53 4.42
C ILE A 109 7.21 0.55 4.66
N LYS A 110 8.47 0.20 4.48
CA LYS A 110 9.58 1.16 4.38
C LYS A 110 10.18 1.07 2.98
N SER A 111 10.45 2.23 2.39
CA SER A 111 11.13 2.34 1.10
C SER A 111 12.61 2.67 1.35
N ASP A 112 13.52 1.78 0.94
CA ASP A 112 14.95 2.10 0.88
C ASP A 112 15.32 2.48 -0.55
N LEU A 113 15.48 3.79 -0.80
CA LEU A 113 15.85 4.32 -2.11
C LEU A 113 17.29 3.97 -2.51
N SER A 114 18.19 3.76 -1.54
CA SER A 114 19.59 3.42 -1.83
C SER A 114 19.69 2.00 -2.38
N GLN A 115 18.91 1.08 -1.82
CA GLN A 115 18.86 -0.31 -2.23
C GLN A 115 17.75 -0.60 -3.26
N GLN A 116 16.85 0.36 -3.50
CA GLN A 116 15.66 0.23 -4.35
C GLN A 116 14.85 -1.02 -3.96
N ILE A 117 14.55 -1.11 -2.67
CA ILE A 117 13.74 -2.17 -2.12
C ILE A 117 12.65 -1.59 -1.24
N PHE A 118 11.56 -2.33 -1.14
CA PHE A 118 10.56 -2.15 -0.10
C PHE A 118 10.73 -3.24 0.94
N THR A 119 10.76 -2.86 2.21
CA THR A 119 10.69 -3.81 3.32
C THR A 119 9.33 -3.68 4.00
N CYS A 120 8.73 -4.82 4.32
CA CYS A 120 7.45 -4.91 5.01
C CYS A 120 7.67 -5.60 6.36
N GLU A 121 7.20 -4.96 7.43
CA GLU A 121 7.27 -5.44 8.81
C GLU A 121 5.87 -5.51 9.40
N ALA A 122 5.46 -6.64 9.98
CA ALA A 122 4.17 -6.67 10.68
C ALA A 122 4.23 -5.81 11.94
N LEU A 123 3.25 -4.92 12.12
CA LEU A 123 3.20 -3.96 13.22
C LEU A 123 3.29 -4.63 14.61
N ASN A 124 2.70 -5.82 14.74
CA ASN A 124 2.60 -6.56 16.01
C ASN A 124 3.51 -7.80 16.09
N GLN A 125 4.42 -8.01 15.13
CA GLN A 125 5.33 -9.17 15.14
C GLN A 125 6.76 -8.74 14.85
N THR A 126 7.68 -9.21 15.68
CA THR A 126 9.09 -8.81 15.65
C THR A 126 9.93 -9.44 14.54
N GLN A 127 9.38 -10.36 13.72
CA GLN A 127 10.22 -11.21 12.85
C GLN A 127 9.72 -11.43 11.41
N SER A 128 8.55 -10.90 11.02
CA SER A 128 8.10 -11.03 9.62
C SER A 128 8.61 -9.87 8.78
N HIS A 129 9.82 -10.03 8.24
CA HIS A 129 10.39 -9.14 7.23
C HIS A 129 10.20 -9.75 5.84
N ILE A 130 9.50 -9.02 4.96
CA ILE A 130 9.40 -9.37 3.54
C ILE A 130 10.01 -8.23 2.73
N THR A 131 10.93 -8.58 1.83
CA THR A 131 11.59 -7.62 0.96
C THR A 131 11.08 -7.77 -0.47
N PHE A 132 10.75 -6.66 -1.10
CA PHE A 132 10.35 -6.57 -2.50
C PHE A 132 11.32 -5.68 -3.26
N ILE A 133 11.63 -6.06 -4.49
CA ILE A 133 12.48 -5.25 -5.37
C ILE A 133 11.62 -4.13 -5.97
N ASP A 134 12.10 -2.90 -5.85
CA ASP A 134 11.53 -1.76 -6.55
C ASP A 134 12.04 -1.74 -8.00
N GLN A 135 11.30 -2.44 -8.87
CA GLN A 135 11.69 -2.61 -10.28
C GLN A 135 11.93 -1.28 -10.99
N LEU A 136 11.07 -0.28 -10.76
CA LEU A 136 11.23 1.04 -11.36
C LEU A 136 12.41 1.79 -10.75
N GLY A 137 12.65 1.63 -9.45
CA GLY A 137 13.82 2.17 -8.78
C GLY A 137 15.14 1.62 -9.33
N GLU A 138 15.21 0.32 -9.58
CA GLU A 138 16.38 -0.32 -10.18
C GLU A 138 16.60 0.15 -11.63
N LEU A 139 15.53 0.24 -12.43
CA LEU A 139 15.60 0.82 -13.78
C LEU A 139 16.06 2.28 -13.74
N SER A 140 15.56 3.06 -12.79
CA SER A 140 15.94 4.47 -12.59
C SER A 140 17.43 4.64 -12.35
N LYS A 141 18.02 3.79 -11.50
CA LYS A 141 19.47 3.76 -11.28
C LYS A 141 20.24 3.43 -12.56
N LEU A 142 19.79 2.40 -13.30
CA LEU A 142 20.45 1.96 -14.53
C LEU A 142 20.47 3.07 -15.60
N PHE A 143 19.38 3.82 -15.73
CA PHE A 143 19.24 4.87 -16.73
C PHE A 143 19.60 6.28 -16.23
N GLN A 144 19.96 6.45 -14.96
CA GLN A 144 20.22 7.75 -14.32
C GLN A 144 19.02 8.72 -14.45
N ILE A 145 17.80 8.20 -14.33
CA ILE A 145 16.55 8.97 -14.43
C ILE A 145 15.85 8.91 -13.07
N GLU A 146 15.19 10.00 -12.64
CA GLU A 146 14.40 9.97 -11.40
C GLU A 146 13.21 8.99 -11.51
N PRO A 147 12.96 8.16 -10.48
CA PRO A 147 11.88 7.16 -10.52
C PRO A 147 10.50 7.74 -10.76
N THR A 148 10.24 8.94 -10.24
CA THR A 148 9.00 9.69 -10.44
C THR A 148 8.74 10.05 -11.90
N LYS A 149 9.79 10.17 -12.74
CA LYS A 149 9.66 10.46 -14.18
C LYS A 149 9.35 9.21 -15.01
N LEU A 150 9.62 8.02 -14.48
CA LEU A 150 9.27 6.75 -15.10
C LEU A 150 7.82 6.34 -14.79
N VAL A 151 7.28 6.85 -13.69
CA VAL A 151 5.86 6.79 -13.38
C VAL A 151 5.14 7.85 -14.21
N ARG A 152 4.99 7.60 -15.51
CA ARG A 152 4.14 8.44 -16.36
C ARG A 152 2.72 8.38 -15.91
#